data_AF-A0A2N2LTR2-F1
#
_entry.id   AF-A0A2N2LTR2-F1
#
_cell.length_a   1.000
_cell.length_b   1.000
_cell.length_c   1.000
_cell.angle_alpha   90.00
_cell.angle_beta   90.00
_cell.angle_gamma   90.00
#
_symmetry.space_group_name_H-M   'P 1'
#
loop_
_entity.id
_entity.type
_entity.pdbx_description
1 polymer ?
#
loop_
_entity_poly.entity_id
_entity_poly.type
_entity_poly.pdbx_seq_one_letter_code
_entity_poly.pdbx_strand_id
1 'polypeptide(L)'
;MPELHEQPDNILLNHSVNERQIMDLNLNENQIMYVETVRKLVKNEITPHILELEKGHKFPWPIINKAWEMGVVNLCIPESVKGFEIDVFSSAMIIKEISYGDTGIATSAMCNDLANVVISQHGTEEQKERFLRPFVEKPI
;
A
#
# COMPACT_ATOMS: atom_id res chain seq x y z
N MET A 1 3.50 41.08 53.14
CA MET A 1 3.51 39.72 53.75
C MET A 1 3.04 39.86 55.19
N PRO A 2 2.17 38.97 55.72
CA PRO A 2 2.08 37.49 55.55
C PRO A 2 0.76 37.01 54.89
N GLU A 3 0.73 35.94 54.06
CA GLU A 3 0.51 34.48 54.33
C GLU A 3 -0.91 34.14 54.85
N LEU A 4 -1.81 33.54 54.04
CA LEU A 4 -2.04 32.11 53.69
C LEU A 4 -2.88 31.33 54.72
N HIS A 5 -3.71 30.40 54.20
CA HIS A 5 -4.60 29.42 54.86
C HIS A 5 -6.01 29.94 55.21
N GLU A 6 -7.14 29.33 54.81
CA GLU A 6 -7.48 28.00 54.31
C GLU A 6 -8.85 28.10 53.58
N GLN A 7 -9.05 27.40 52.46
CA GLN A 7 -10.40 27.02 52.02
C GLN A 7 -10.53 25.50 52.11
N PRO A 8 -11.65 24.98 52.65
CA PRO A 8 -11.78 23.57 52.98
C PRO A 8 -12.06 22.71 51.73
N ASP A 9 -11.62 21.46 51.84
CA ASP A 9 -11.85 20.36 50.93
C ASP A 9 -13.32 20.24 50.49
N ASN A 10 -13.53 20.16 49.17
CA ASN A 10 -14.75 19.58 48.63
C ASN A 10 -14.43 18.63 47.47
N ILE A 11 -14.13 17.39 47.86
CA ILE A 11 -14.76 16.15 47.37
C ILE A 11 -14.84 15.99 45.84
N LEU A 12 -13.95 15.13 45.33
CA LEU A 12 -14.18 14.07 44.35
C LEU A 12 -15.26 14.33 43.28
N LEU A 13 -14.82 14.76 42.09
CA LEU A 13 -15.50 14.41 40.85
C LEU A 13 -14.60 13.48 40.04
N ASN A 14 -14.71 12.19 40.37
CA ASN A 14 -14.44 11.08 39.46
C ASN A 14 -15.32 11.25 38.22
N HIS A 15 -14.85 11.99 37.23
CA HIS A 15 -15.31 11.80 35.87
C HIS A 15 -14.14 11.23 35.09
N SER A 16 -14.18 9.92 34.91
CA SER A 16 -13.49 9.23 33.83
C SER A 16 -13.89 9.90 32.52
N VAL A 17 -13.10 10.88 32.10
CA VAL A 17 -13.09 11.29 30.70
C VAL A 17 -12.62 10.06 29.96
N ASN A 18 -13.57 9.40 29.30
CA ASN A 18 -13.31 8.42 28.28
C ASN A 18 -12.49 9.16 27.22
N GLU A 19 -11.15 9.07 27.32
CA GLU A 19 -10.24 9.56 26.30
C GLU A 19 -10.73 8.95 25.00
N ARG A 20 -11.28 9.79 24.11
CA ARG A 20 -11.55 9.36 22.74
C ARG A 20 -10.25 8.76 22.26
N GLN A 21 -10.24 7.46 22.03
CA GLN A 21 -9.12 6.76 21.44
C GLN A 21 -8.81 7.49 20.13
N ILE A 22 -7.78 8.34 20.14
CA ILE A 22 -7.39 9.11 18.97
C ILE A 22 -6.86 8.09 17.98
N MET A 23 -7.47 8.02 16.81
CA MET A 23 -7.01 7.14 15.74
C MET A 23 -5.60 7.56 15.34
N ASP A 24 -4.65 6.65 15.46
CA ASP A 24 -3.29 6.87 14.97
C ASP A 24 -3.29 6.76 13.45
N LEU A 25 -2.95 7.87 12.78
CA LEU A 25 -2.90 7.99 11.32
C LEU A 25 -1.47 7.92 10.78
N ASN A 26 -0.49 7.66 11.66
CA ASN A 26 0.89 7.48 11.23
C ASN A 26 1.05 6.15 10.49
N LEU A 27 1.95 6.13 9.51
CA LEU A 27 2.32 4.91 8.82
C LEU A 27 3.19 4.04 9.75
N ASN A 28 2.96 2.73 9.72
CA ASN A 28 3.87 1.80 10.38
C ASN A 28 5.17 1.64 9.57
N GLU A 29 6.16 0.97 10.17
CA GLU A 29 7.50 0.78 9.57
C GLU A 29 7.45 0.10 8.20
N ASN A 30 6.60 -0.92 8.04
CA ASN A 30 6.44 -1.62 6.75
C ASN A 30 5.85 -0.70 5.69
N GLN A 31 4.81 0.07 6.03
CA GLN A 31 4.19 1.03 5.11
C GLN A 31 5.18 2.13 4.68
N ILE A 32 6.01 2.62 5.60
CA ILE A 32 7.09 3.57 5.28
C ILE A 32 8.07 2.92 4.29
N MET A 33 8.53 1.70 4.59
CA MET A 33 9.45 0.95 3.73
C MET A 33 8.88 0.72 2.31
N TYR A 34 7.60 0.35 2.21
CA TYR A 34 6.92 0.16 0.91
C TYR A 34 6.90 1.46 0.11
N VAL A 35 6.46 2.55 0.74
CA VAL A 35 6.39 3.87 0.12
C VAL A 35 7.78 4.33 -0.34
N GLU A 36 8.82 4.15 0.48
CA GLU A 36 10.19 4.52 0.11
C GLU A 36 10.75 3.69 -1.05
N THR A 37 10.44 2.39 -1.08
CA THR A 37 10.86 1.48 -2.15
C THR A 37 10.23 1.89 -3.48
N VAL A 38 8.92 2.15 -3.47
CA VAL A 38 8.18 2.58 -4.66
C VAL A 38 8.61 3.98 -5.11
N ARG A 39 8.88 4.90 -4.17
CA ARG A 39 9.40 6.24 -4.50
C ARG A 39 10.70 6.19 -5.28
N LYS A 40 11.59 5.25 -4.95
CA LYS A 40 12.85 5.04 -5.68
C LYS A 40 12.57 4.51 -7.10
N LEU A 41 11.65 3.56 -7.26
CA LEU A 41 11.20 3.09 -8.57
C LEU A 41 10.66 4.26 -9.42
N VAL A 42 9.77 5.07 -8.84
CA VAL A 42 9.17 6.22 -9.53
C VAL A 42 10.24 7.21 -10.00
N LYS A 43 11.12 7.62 -9.08
CA LYS A 43 12.17 8.60 -9.36
C LYS A 43 13.16 8.13 -10.42
N ASN A 44 13.53 6.85 -10.40
CA ASN A 44 14.63 6.34 -11.22
C ASN A 44 14.15 5.73 -12.54
N GLU A 45 12.97 5.11 -12.57
CA GLU A 45 12.50 4.31 -13.72
C GLU A 45 11.24 4.88 -14.37
N ILE A 46 10.40 5.63 -13.64
CA ILE A 46 9.16 6.18 -14.21
C ILE A 46 9.39 7.59 -14.71
N THR A 47 9.61 8.55 -13.81
CA THR A 47 9.68 9.99 -14.12
C THR A 47 10.64 10.34 -15.27
N PRO A 48 11.84 9.74 -15.40
CA PRO A 48 12.75 10.06 -16.50
C PRO A 48 12.24 9.63 -17.88
N HIS A 49 11.35 8.64 -17.95
CA HIS A 49 10.96 7.98 -19.20
C HIS A 49 9.54 8.31 -19.67
N ILE A 50 8.69 8.94 -18.83
CA ILE A 50 7.26 9.15 -19.13
C ILE A 50 7.03 9.87 -20.46
N LEU A 51 7.79 10.94 -20.75
CA LEU A 51 7.55 11.78 -21.93
C LEU A 51 7.87 11.05 -23.23
N GLU A 52 8.83 10.13 -23.20
CA GLU A 52 9.14 9.29 -24.37
C GLU A 52 8.02 8.26 -24.58
N LEU A 53 7.57 7.61 -23.50
CA LEU A 53 6.52 6.60 -23.54
C LEU A 53 5.20 7.19 -24.06
N GLU A 54 4.80 8.36 -23.55
CA GLU A 54 3.58 9.04 -23.98
C GLU A 54 3.64 9.44 -25.46
N LYS A 55 4.72 10.11 -25.89
CA LYS A 55 4.89 10.53 -27.29
C LYS A 55 4.91 9.35 -28.25
N GLY A 56 5.48 8.23 -27.81
CA GLY A 56 5.58 7.01 -28.59
C GLY A 56 4.35 6.11 -28.53
N HIS A 57 3.35 6.43 -27.68
CA HIS A 57 2.23 5.54 -27.33
C HIS A 57 2.68 4.12 -26.98
N LYS A 58 3.82 4.00 -26.27
CA LYS A 58 4.43 2.71 -25.95
C LYS A 58 3.94 2.22 -24.60
N PHE A 59 3.62 0.93 -24.52
CA PHE A 59 3.35 0.29 -23.25
C PHE A 59 4.66 0.19 -22.42
N PRO A 60 4.63 0.50 -21.11
CA PRO A 60 5.80 0.63 -20.24
C PRO A 60 6.37 -0.73 -19.77
N TRP A 61 6.57 -1.70 -20.68
CA TRP A 61 7.05 -3.04 -20.34
C TRP A 61 8.29 -3.09 -19.43
N PRO A 62 9.36 -2.29 -19.68
CA PRO A 62 10.53 -2.31 -18.80
C PRO A 62 10.20 -1.93 -17.36
N ILE A 63 9.31 -0.96 -17.17
CA ILE A 63 8.89 -0.47 -15.85
C ILE A 63 8.04 -1.52 -15.15
N ILE A 64 7.08 -2.14 -15.85
CA ILE A 64 6.21 -3.18 -15.27
C ILE A 64 7.03 -4.40 -14.86
N ASN A 65 7.97 -4.83 -15.69
CA ASN A 65 8.87 -5.95 -15.36
C ASN A 65 9.75 -5.61 -14.16
N LYS A 66 10.27 -4.39 -14.10
CA LYS A 66 11.06 -3.95 -12.95
C LYS A 66 10.23 -3.88 -11.67
N ALA A 67 8.99 -3.40 -11.75
CA ALA A 67 8.06 -3.36 -10.64
C ALA A 67 7.73 -4.78 -10.14
N TRP A 68 7.60 -5.75 -11.05
CA TRP A 68 7.45 -7.17 -10.71
C TRP A 68 8.68 -7.73 -10.00
N GLU A 69 9.89 -7.50 -10.53
CA GLU A 69 11.15 -7.93 -9.90
C GLU A 69 11.33 -7.35 -8.49
N MET A 70 10.85 -6.12 -8.27
CA MET A 70 10.89 -5.45 -6.97
C MET A 70 9.80 -5.90 -6.00
N GLY A 71 8.83 -6.70 -6.45
CA GLY A 71 7.71 -7.16 -5.63
C GLY A 71 6.68 -6.07 -5.29
N VAL A 72 6.51 -5.06 -6.16
CA VAL A 72 5.58 -3.94 -5.92
C VAL A 72 4.31 -4.00 -6.78
N VAL A 73 4.00 -5.17 -7.36
CA VAL A 73 2.78 -5.48 -8.10
C VAL A 73 2.24 -6.85 -7.68
N ASN A 74 1.01 -7.18 -8.07
CA ASN A 74 0.35 -8.44 -7.69
C ASN A 74 0.23 -8.61 -6.17
N LEU A 75 0.05 -7.49 -5.46
CA LEU A 75 0.18 -7.37 -4.01
C LEU A 75 -0.89 -8.17 -3.25
N CYS A 76 -2.06 -8.35 -3.86
CA CYS A 76 -3.21 -9.05 -3.26
C CYS A 76 -3.15 -10.58 -3.34
N ILE A 77 -2.11 -11.14 -3.96
CA ILE A 77 -1.99 -12.60 -4.13
C ILE A 77 -1.60 -13.23 -2.78
N PRO A 78 -2.30 -14.28 -2.33
CA PRO A 78 -2.09 -14.86 -1.00
C PRO A 78 -0.77 -15.61 -0.90
N GLU A 79 -0.25 -15.72 0.32
CA GLU A 79 0.99 -16.45 0.60
C GLU A 79 0.91 -17.94 0.22
N SER A 80 -0.30 -18.53 0.22
CA SER A 80 -0.52 -19.94 -0.14
C SER A 80 -0.10 -20.29 -1.57
N VAL A 81 -0.06 -19.30 -2.47
CA VAL A 81 0.46 -19.42 -3.83
C VAL A 81 1.75 -18.61 -4.01
N LYS A 82 2.48 -18.33 -2.92
CA LYS A 82 3.74 -17.57 -2.86
C LYS A 82 3.61 -16.09 -3.27
N GLY A 83 2.45 -15.47 -3.03
CA GLY A 83 2.25 -14.04 -3.16
C GLY A 83 2.67 -13.26 -1.91
N PHE A 84 2.38 -11.95 -1.90
CA PHE A 84 2.75 -11.03 -0.81
C PHE A 84 1.65 -10.78 0.22
N GLU A 85 0.39 -11.08 -0.11
CA GLU A 85 -0.78 -10.90 0.75
C GLU A 85 -0.84 -9.53 1.46
N ILE A 86 -0.53 -8.46 0.71
CA ILE A 86 -0.50 -7.10 1.24
C ILE A 86 -1.93 -6.59 1.45
N ASP A 87 -2.17 -5.96 2.60
CA ASP A 87 -3.45 -5.39 2.94
C ASP A 87 -3.85 -4.22 2.01
N VAL A 88 -5.14 -3.91 1.99
CA VAL A 88 -5.70 -2.89 1.10
C VAL A 88 -5.12 -1.48 1.33
N PHE A 89 -4.80 -1.13 2.58
CA PHE A 89 -4.30 0.20 2.90
C PHE A 89 -2.84 0.34 2.47
N SER A 90 -2.00 -0.67 2.77
CA SER A 90 -0.62 -0.72 2.29
C SER A 90 -0.56 -0.75 0.76
N SER A 91 -1.44 -1.52 0.10
CA SER A 91 -1.56 -1.55 -1.37
C SER A 91 -1.95 -0.17 -1.93
N ALA A 92 -2.90 0.52 -1.31
CA ALA A 92 -3.29 1.87 -1.71
C ALA A 92 -2.14 2.88 -1.59
N MET A 93 -1.31 2.77 -0.55
CA MET A 93 -0.12 3.61 -0.37
C MET A 93 0.94 3.36 -1.46
N ILE A 94 1.16 2.10 -1.83
CA ILE A 94 2.04 1.72 -2.94
C ILE A 94 1.52 2.30 -4.26
N ILE A 95 0.24 2.06 -4.59
CA ILE A 95 -0.39 2.52 -5.84
C ILE A 95 -0.38 4.06 -5.93
N LYS A 96 -0.65 4.75 -4.81
CA LYS A 96 -0.57 6.22 -4.72
C LYS A 96 0.81 6.72 -5.11
N GLU A 97 1.87 6.08 -4.63
CA GLU A 97 3.23 6.50 -4.94
C GLU A 97 3.58 6.24 -6.42
N ILE A 98 3.16 5.10 -7.01
CA ILE A 98 3.32 4.86 -8.47
C ILE A 98 2.58 5.93 -9.28
N SER A 99 1.35 6.26 -8.85
CA SER A 99 0.49 7.25 -9.50
C SER A 99 1.06 8.66 -9.47
N TYR A 100 1.96 8.97 -8.54
CA TYR A 100 2.70 10.23 -8.52
C TYR A 100 3.61 10.37 -9.76
N GLY A 101 4.15 9.25 -10.25
CA GLY A 101 4.93 9.21 -11.48
C GLY A 101 4.04 9.29 -12.72
N ASP A 102 3.09 8.36 -12.84
CA ASP A 102 2.12 8.30 -13.93
C ASP A 102 0.92 7.42 -13.58
N THR A 103 -0.30 7.90 -13.86
CA THR A 103 -1.54 7.18 -13.53
C THR A 103 -1.85 6.06 -14.52
N GLY A 104 -1.35 6.12 -15.75
CA GLY A 104 -1.48 5.04 -16.75
C GLY A 104 -0.65 3.81 -16.38
N ILE A 105 0.60 4.03 -15.96
CA ILE A 105 1.50 3.01 -15.41
C ILE A 105 0.89 2.41 -14.14
N ALA A 106 0.43 3.24 -13.20
CA ALA A 106 -0.21 2.77 -11.98
C ALA A 106 -1.43 1.88 -12.28
N THR A 107 -2.29 2.31 -13.20
CA THR A 107 -3.44 1.53 -13.66
C THR A 107 -2.99 0.20 -14.25
N SER A 108 -1.98 0.21 -15.11
CA SER A 108 -1.44 -0.99 -15.75
C SER A 108 -0.87 -1.98 -14.74
N ALA A 109 -0.22 -1.48 -13.68
CA ALA A 109 0.38 -2.29 -12.62
C ALA A 109 -0.64 -2.95 -11.68
N MET A 110 -1.84 -2.37 -11.52
CA MET A 110 -2.87 -2.86 -10.59
C MET A 110 -4.09 -3.47 -11.28
N CYS A 111 -4.23 -3.37 -12.61
CA CYS A 111 -5.47 -3.71 -13.31
C CYS A 111 -5.94 -5.15 -13.03
N ASN A 112 -5.00 -6.09 -12.95
CA ASN A 112 -5.30 -7.49 -12.63
C ASN A 112 -5.85 -7.70 -11.21
N ASP A 113 -5.59 -6.79 -10.27
CA ASP A 113 -6.05 -6.93 -8.88
C ASP A 113 -7.58 -6.98 -8.78
N LEU A 114 -8.31 -6.37 -9.73
CA LEU A 114 -9.78 -6.42 -9.76
C LEU A 114 -10.30 -7.87 -9.83
N ALA A 115 -9.65 -8.73 -10.62
CA ALA A 115 -10.00 -10.14 -10.71
C ALA A 115 -9.28 -10.97 -9.64
N ASN A 116 -8.00 -10.67 -9.39
CA ASN A 116 -7.18 -11.45 -8.47
C ASN A 116 -7.73 -11.39 -7.05
N VAL A 117 -8.18 -10.23 -6.54
CA VAL A 117 -8.76 -10.11 -5.19
C VAL A 117 -9.96 -11.05 -5.00
N VAL A 118 -10.84 -11.14 -6.01
CA VAL A 118 -12.02 -12.02 -5.93
C VAL A 118 -11.61 -13.49 -5.86
N ILE A 119 -10.62 -13.90 -6.66
CA ILE A 119 -10.11 -15.27 -6.65
C ILE A 119 -9.34 -15.57 -5.36
N SER A 120 -8.55 -14.62 -4.85
CA SER A 120 -7.84 -14.74 -3.57
C SER A 120 -8.81 -14.96 -2.41
N GLN A 121 -9.92 -14.22 -2.38
CA GLN A 121 -10.88 -14.26 -1.26
C GLN A 121 -11.91 -15.38 -1.35
N HIS A 122 -12.35 -15.72 -2.56
CA HIS A 122 -13.51 -16.60 -2.78
C HIS A 122 -13.23 -17.80 -3.69
N GLY A 123 -12.04 -17.89 -4.27
CA GLY A 123 -11.63 -19.03 -5.07
C GLY A 123 -11.41 -20.28 -4.23
N THR A 124 -11.69 -21.43 -4.81
CA THR A 124 -11.19 -22.71 -4.32
C THR A 124 -9.66 -22.76 -4.41
N GLU A 125 -9.01 -23.66 -3.67
CA GLU A 125 -7.56 -23.83 -3.75
C GLU A 125 -7.08 -24.17 -5.18
N GLU A 126 -7.87 -24.96 -5.94
CA GLU A 126 -7.59 -25.24 -7.34
C GLU A 126 -7.65 -23.97 -8.21
N GLN A 127 -8.62 -23.08 -7.97
CA GLN A 127 -8.74 -21.82 -8.70
C GLN A 127 -7.60 -20.86 -8.36
N LYS A 128 -7.22 -20.75 -7.08
CA LYS A 128 -6.09 -19.92 -6.66
C LYS A 128 -4.80 -20.40 -7.31
N GLU A 129 -4.51 -21.69 -7.23
CA GLU A 129 -3.32 -22.28 -7.86
C GLU A 129 -3.33 -22.08 -9.37
N ARG A 130 -4.46 -22.30 -10.05
CA ARG A 130 -4.54 -22.18 -11.51
C ARG A 130 -4.42 -20.75 -12.02
N PHE A 131 -5.08 -19.80 -11.34
CA PHE A 131 -5.24 -18.44 -11.87
C PHE A 131 -4.29 -17.42 -11.25
N LEU A 132 -3.85 -17.61 -10.00
CA LEU A 132 -2.98 -16.66 -9.32
C LEU A 132 -1.50 -17.02 -9.44
N ARG A 133 -1.16 -18.31 -9.48
CA ARG A 133 0.23 -18.75 -9.58
C ARG A 133 1.02 -18.16 -10.76
N PRO A 134 0.44 -17.99 -11.98
CA PRO A 134 1.18 -17.37 -13.09
C PRO A 134 1.73 -15.97 -12.77
N PHE A 135 1.09 -15.21 -11.89
CA PHE A 135 1.52 -13.86 -11.51
C PHE A 135 2.74 -13.82 -10.57
N VAL A 136 3.10 -14.95 -9.94
CA VAL A 136 4.25 -15.04 -9.03
C VAL A 136 5.43 -15.81 -9.62
N GLU A 137 5.22 -16.55 -10.72
CA GLU A 137 6.26 -17.38 -11.33
C GLU A 137 7.18 -16.61 -12.28
N LYS A 138 6.64 -15.62 -12.98
CA LYS A 138 7.37 -14.79 -13.95
C LYS A 138 6.69 -13.44 -14.15
N PRO A 139 7.43 -12.41 -14.60
CA PRO A 139 6.81 -11.17 -15.06
C PRO A 139 5.90 -11.45 -16.27
N ILE A 140 4.87 -10.61 -16.43
CA ILE A 140 3.87 -10.69 -17.52
C ILE A 140 4.53 -10.38 -18.86
#